data_AF-A0AAW2HYN6-F1
#
_entry.id   AF-A0AAW2HYN6-F1
#
_cell.length_a   1.000
_cell.length_b   1.000
_cell.length_c   1.000
_cell.angle_alpha   90.00
_cell.angle_beta   90.00
_cell.angle_gamma   90.00
#
_symmetry.space_group_name_H-M   'P 1'
#
loop_
_entity.id
_entity.type
_entity.pdbx_description
1 polymer ?
#
loop_
_entity_poly.entity_id
_entity_poly.type
_entity_poly.pdbx_seq_one_letter_code
_entity_poly.pdbx_strand_id
1 'polypeptide(L)'
;MAANWDPNNNYWSTEEIHDLKFNEDKQTVTFRSGRMGPIALLSFRYCNLPYQTWEMKPDFKGPPGGVILTITASVVIIEFTIRDDKICMSQLQNGTTNALQNYIGMFFKPKKMMKILQDGGVDIFPPADAFCYVEGTSEKHRVAEDHLYHCMALLSTGYNFTWSRWNLLAGRRNMVLQMRECLDRKKMPSYKLLHVTPLKAAIVECTEVSSSFNDQGIEGMKFYADLYNLALDQGSPQSKKKMEEISFILVETVRELLCAIRPLCFS
;
A
#
# COMPACT_ATOMS: atom_id res chain seq x y z
N MET A 1 -4.66 -16.09 -18.96
CA MET A 1 -4.66 -17.46 -19.55
C MET A 1 -6.02 -17.74 -20.16
N ALA A 2 -6.13 -18.68 -21.09
CA ALA A 2 -7.41 -19.24 -21.53
C ALA A 2 -7.51 -20.69 -21.04
N ALA A 3 -8.72 -21.16 -20.75
CA ALA A 3 -8.98 -22.51 -20.27
C ALA A 3 -10.33 -23.02 -20.81
N ASN A 4 -10.42 -24.34 -20.98
CA ASN A 4 -11.65 -25.01 -21.39
C ASN A 4 -12.26 -25.76 -20.21
N TRP A 5 -13.59 -25.86 -20.15
CA TRP A 5 -14.28 -26.69 -19.17
C TRP A 5 -14.12 -28.19 -19.46
N ASP A 6 -13.62 -28.97 -18.50
CA ASP A 6 -13.57 -30.44 -18.57
C ASP A 6 -14.82 -31.05 -17.92
N PRO A 7 -15.74 -31.64 -18.70
CA PRO A 7 -16.98 -32.19 -18.16
C PRO A 7 -16.79 -33.51 -17.41
N ASN A 8 -15.71 -34.26 -17.67
CA ASN A 8 -15.48 -35.55 -17.01
C ASN A 8 -15.01 -35.34 -15.57
N ASN A 9 -14.17 -34.33 -15.36
CA ASN A 9 -13.55 -34.05 -14.07
C ASN A 9 -14.13 -32.81 -13.36
N ASN A 10 -14.99 -32.04 -14.03
CA ASN A 10 -15.63 -30.82 -13.53
C ASN A 10 -14.65 -29.72 -13.07
N TYR A 11 -13.63 -29.42 -13.87
CA TYR A 11 -12.72 -28.29 -13.64
C TYR A 11 -12.31 -27.57 -14.93
N TRP A 12 -11.73 -26.37 -14.79
CA TRP A 12 -11.13 -25.63 -15.91
C TRP A 12 -9.72 -26.14 -16.20
N SER A 13 -9.47 -26.61 -17.43
CA SER A 13 -8.18 -27.14 -17.87
C SER A 13 -7.54 -26.26 -18.96
N THR A 14 -6.22 -26.12 -18.93
CA THR A 14 -5.43 -25.44 -19.97
C THR A 14 -4.77 -26.42 -20.95
N GLU A 15 -4.95 -27.74 -20.80
CA GLU A 15 -4.25 -28.76 -21.59
C GLU A 15 -4.55 -28.67 -23.09
N GLU A 16 -5.81 -28.41 -23.45
CA GLU A 16 -6.29 -28.33 -24.85
C GLU A 16 -6.25 -26.89 -25.41
N ILE A 17 -5.52 -25.99 -24.74
CA ILE A 17 -5.30 -24.61 -25.18
C ILE A 17 -3.89 -24.49 -25.74
N HIS A 18 -3.79 -24.13 -27.02
CA HIS A 18 -2.52 -24.02 -27.73
C HIS A 18 -2.33 -22.63 -28.32
N ASP A 19 -1.07 -22.23 -28.52
CA ASP A 19 -0.66 -20.96 -29.15
C ASP A 19 -1.35 -19.72 -28.58
N LEU A 20 -1.51 -19.67 -27.25
CA LEU A 20 -2.02 -18.49 -26.57
C LEU A 20 -1.12 -17.28 -26.86
N LYS A 21 -1.70 -16.27 -27.50
CA LYS A 21 -1.05 -15.00 -27.81
C LYS A 21 -1.92 -13.87 -27.30
N PHE A 22 -1.29 -12.89 -26.67
CA PHE A 22 -1.93 -11.63 -26.31
C PHE A 22 -1.36 -10.52 -27.18
N ASN A 23 -2.23 -9.82 -27.89
CA ASN A 23 -1.89 -8.59 -28.61
C ASN A 23 -2.34 -7.41 -27.73
N GLU A 24 -1.35 -6.72 -27.15
CA GLU A 24 -1.59 -5.61 -26.22
C GLU A 24 -2.21 -4.40 -26.93
N ASP A 25 -1.74 -4.04 -28.12
CA ASP A 25 -2.25 -2.89 -28.89
C ASP A 25 -3.74 -3.02 -29.22
N LYS A 26 -4.16 -4.23 -29.61
CA LYS A 26 -5.55 -4.56 -29.97
C LYS A 26 -6.36 -5.09 -28.80
N GLN A 27 -5.77 -5.25 -27.61
CA GLN A 27 -6.38 -5.88 -26.43
C GLN A 27 -7.08 -7.21 -26.79
N THR A 28 -6.42 -8.04 -27.60
CA THR A 28 -7.01 -9.28 -28.15
C THR A 28 -6.20 -10.50 -27.69
N VAL A 29 -6.89 -11.49 -27.14
CA VAL A 29 -6.33 -12.80 -26.81
C VAL A 29 -6.72 -13.78 -27.92
N THR A 30 -5.73 -14.42 -28.55
CA THR A 30 -5.92 -15.44 -29.59
C THR A 30 -5.32 -16.75 -29.12
N PHE A 31 -6.03 -17.86 -29.30
CA PHE A 31 -5.54 -19.20 -28.99
C PHE A 31 -6.22 -20.21 -29.92
N ARG A 32 -5.66 -21.41 -30.02
CA ARG A 32 -6.30 -22.58 -30.64
C ARG A 32 -6.82 -23.50 -29.54
N SER A 33 -7.98 -24.09 -29.77
CA SER A 33 -8.59 -25.04 -28.85
C SER A 33 -8.69 -26.41 -29.51
N GLY A 34 -8.19 -27.46 -28.85
CA GLY A 34 -8.30 -28.85 -29.32
C GLY A 34 -9.71 -29.45 -29.16
N ARG A 35 -10.56 -28.81 -28.36
CA ARG A 35 -11.97 -29.21 -28.14
C ARG A 35 -12.93 -28.03 -28.29
N MET A 36 -14.16 -28.34 -28.71
CA MET A 36 -15.26 -27.39 -28.68
C MET A 36 -15.96 -27.45 -27.32
N GLY A 37 -16.23 -26.30 -26.69
CA GLY A 37 -16.91 -26.24 -25.39
C GLY A 37 -16.82 -24.86 -24.75
N PRO A 38 -17.29 -24.72 -23.49
CA PRO A 38 -17.14 -23.49 -22.73
C PRO A 38 -15.68 -23.12 -22.54
N ILE A 39 -15.37 -21.84 -22.73
CA ILE A 39 -14.04 -21.25 -22.60
C ILE A 39 -14.09 -20.14 -21.55
N ALA A 40 -13.08 -20.08 -20.70
CA ALA A 40 -12.88 -18.99 -19.75
C ALA A 40 -11.53 -18.32 -19.98
N LEU A 41 -11.46 -17.02 -19.68
CA LEU A 41 -10.22 -16.30 -19.46
C LEU A 41 -9.92 -16.27 -17.96
N LEU A 42 -8.74 -16.74 -17.58
CA LEU A 42 -8.28 -16.80 -16.20
C LEU A 42 -7.20 -15.74 -15.97
N SER A 43 -7.29 -15.02 -14.87
CA SER A 43 -6.29 -14.05 -14.42
C SER A 43 -5.95 -14.29 -12.95
N PHE A 44 -4.71 -13.98 -12.56
CA PHE A 44 -4.29 -14.04 -11.17
C PHE A 44 -4.89 -12.85 -10.42
N ARG A 45 -5.80 -13.14 -9.48
CA ARG A 45 -6.48 -12.12 -8.67
C ARG A 45 -5.52 -11.26 -7.84
N TYR A 46 -4.46 -11.86 -7.31
CA TYR A 46 -3.54 -11.20 -6.37
C TYR A 46 -2.16 -10.93 -6.98
N CYS A 47 -2.08 -10.67 -8.29
CA CYS A 47 -0.82 -10.45 -9.00
C CYS A 47 0.01 -9.27 -8.46
N ASN A 48 -0.62 -8.32 -7.78
CA ASN A 48 0.03 -7.15 -7.18
C ASN A 48 0.35 -7.31 -5.68
N LEU A 49 0.13 -8.50 -5.11
CA LEU A 49 0.40 -8.80 -3.71
C LEU A 49 1.44 -9.93 -3.60
N PRO A 50 2.29 -9.92 -2.55
CA PRO A 50 2.54 -8.79 -1.64
C PRO A 50 3.17 -7.60 -2.38
N TYR A 51 3.05 -6.40 -1.78
CA TYR A 51 3.77 -5.22 -2.23
C TYR A 51 5.26 -5.38 -1.97
N GLN A 52 6.08 -4.92 -2.90
CA GLN A 52 7.54 -4.94 -2.77
C GLN A 52 8.02 -3.82 -1.84
N THR A 53 7.47 -2.62 -2.01
CA THR A 53 7.74 -1.45 -1.14
C THR A 53 6.56 -0.47 -1.17
N TRP A 54 6.52 0.46 -0.22
CA TRP A 54 5.60 1.58 -0.21
C TRP A 54 6.22 2.78 0.51
N GLU A 55 5.84 3.99 0.12
CA GLU A 55 6.27 5.24 0.76
C GLU A 55 5.09 6.21 0.86
N MET A 56 4.89 6.81 2.03
CA MET A 56 3.98 7.93 2.24
C MET A 56 4.77 9.16 2.69
N LYS A 57 4.52 10.32 2.08
CA LYS A 57 5.23 11.58 2.40
C LYS A 57 4.39 12.81 2.07
N PRO A 58 4.73 13.99 2.61
CA PRO A 58 4.06 15.23 2.24
C PRO A 58 4.29 15.59 0.76
N ASP A 59 3.27 16.16 0.11
CA ASP A 59 3.39 16.76 -1.22
C ASP A 59 3.99 18.17 -1.11
N PHE A 60 5.27 18.31 -1.44
CA PHE A 60 5.95 19.62 -1.49
C PHE A 60 5.85 20.32 -2.85
N LYS A 61 5.36 19.64 -3.89
CA LYS A 61 5.28 20.21 -5.25
C LYS A 61 3.92 20.83 -5.52
N GLY A 62 2.87 20.27 -4.93
CA GLY A 62 1.50 20.76 -5.03
C GLY A 62 1.16 21.91 -4.08
N PRO A 63 -0.12 22.32 -4.07
CA PRO A 63 -0.69 23.14 -3.00
C PRO A 63 -0.39 22.56 -1.62
N PRO A 64 -0.30 23.41 -0.58
CA PRO A 64 -0.10 22.98 0.79
C PRO A 64 -1.15 21.94 1.25
N GLY A 65 -0.73 21.02 2.12
CA GLY A 65 -1.63 20.02 2.70
C GLY A 65 -1.90 18.79 1.82
N GLY A 66 -1.12 18.57 0.76
CA GLY A 66 -1.17 17.32 0.00
C GLY A 66 -0.31 16.21 0.62
N VAL A 67 -0.67 14.97 0.33
CA VAL A 67 0.10 13.76 0.70
C VAL A 67 0.32 12.90 -0.54
N ILE A 68 1.51 12.34 -0.69
CA ILE A 68 1.86 11.39 -1.74
C ILE A 68 1.95 10.00 -1.10
N LEU A 69 1.29 9.01 -1.70
CA LEU A 69 1.43 7.60 -1.38
C LEU A 69 1.87 6.83 -2.62
N THR A 70 3.04 6.21 -2.57
CA THR A 70 3.57 5.37 -3.64
C THR A 70 3.52 3.91 -3.20
N ILE A 71 2.94 3.04 -4.02
CA ILE A 71 2.93 1.58 -3.83
C ILE A 71 3.68 0.94 -5.00
N THR A 72 4.72 0.17 -4.67
CA THR A 72 5.46 -0.66 -5.63
C THR A 72 4.97 -2.10 -5.44
N ALA A 73 4.12 -2.57 -6.34
CA ALA A 73 3.65 -3.95 -6.39
C ALA A 73 4.53 -4.79 -7.33
N SER A 74 4.24 -6.09 -7.43
CA SER A 74 4.99 -7.01 -8.31
C SER A 74 4.88 -6.66 -9.79
N VAL A 75 3.73 -6.15 -10.25
CA VAL A 75 3.49 -5.84 -11.68
C VAL A 75 3.48 -4.34 -11.93
N VAL A 76 2.90 -3.54 -11.02
CA VAL A 76 2.66 -2.11 -11.22
C VAL A 76 3.32 -1.25 -10.14
N ILE A 77 3.63 0.00 -10.49
CA ILE A 77 3.97 1.04 -9.51
C ILE A 77 2.94 2.14 -9.64
N ILE A 78 2.28 2.48 -8.54
CA ILE A 78 1.25 3.51 -8.51
C ILE A 78 1.64 4.63 -7.54
N GLU A 79 1.44 5.87 -7.95
CA GLU A 79 1.57 7.06 -7.10
C GLU A 79 0.22 7.75 -6.97
N PHE A 80 -0.25 7.89 -5.74
CA PHE A 80 -1.43 8.67 -5.39
C PHE A 80 -1.02 10.03 -4.84
N THR A 81 -1.66 11.08 -5.33
CA THR A 81 -1.72 12.37 -4.67
C THR A 81 -3.07 12.50 -3.97
N ILE A 82 -3.05 12.74 -2.67
CA ILE A 82 -4.22 12.82 -1.79
C ILE A 82 -4.38 14.29 -1.38
N ARG A 83 -5.59 14.84 -1.55
CA ARG A 83 -5.94 16.21 -1.18
C ARG A 83 -7.39 16.26 -0.72
N ASP A 84 -7.61 16.81 0.48
CA ASP A 84 -8.93 16.87 1.11
C ASP A 84 -9.67 15.54 1.01
N ASP A 85 -10.85 15.51 0.39
CA ASP A 85 -11.73 14.33 0.25
C ASP A 85 -11.46 13.50 -1.01
N LYS A 86 -10.36 13.76 -1.72
CA LYS A 86 -10.08 13.18 -3.04
C LYS A 86 -8.67 12.63 -3.16
N ILE A 87 -8.56 11.64 -4.04
CA ILE A 87 -7.31 11.03 -4.45
C ILE A 87 -7.17 11.08 -5.97
N CYS A 88 -5.95 11.25 -6.42
CA CYS A 88 -5.55 11.30 -7.81
C CYS A 88 -4.47 10.25 -8.05
N MET A 89 -4.65 9.39 -9.05
CA MET A 89 -3.56 8.56 -9.56
C MET A 89 -2.66 9.46 -10.39
N SER A 90 -1.56 9.91 -9.79
CA SER A 90 -0.62 10.85 -10.42
C SER A 90 0.30 10.15 -11.38
N GLN A 91 0.67 8.90 -11.08
CA GLN A 91 1.48 8.08 -11.95
C GLN A 91 1.06 6.61 -11.85
N LEU A 92 1.10 5.91 -12.98
CA LEU A 92 0.96 4.48 -13.09
C LEU A 92 2.05 3.97 -14.05
N GLN A 93 2.98 3.16 -13.52
CA GLN A 93 4.02 2.50 -14.31
C GLN A 93 3.67 1.03 -14.45
N ASN A 94 3.97 0.45 -15.61
CA ASN A 94 3.75 -0.96 -15.94
C ASN A 94 2.29 -1.43 -15.82
N GLY A 95 1.36 -0.50 -15.58
CA GLY A 95 -0.07 -0.74 -15.63
C GLY A 95 -0.47 -0.98 -17.07
N THR A 96 -0.92 -2.20 -17.34
CA THR A 96 -1.55 -2.56 -18.60
C THR A 96 -2.85 -1.78 -18.70
N THR A 97 -2.91 -0.73 -19.53
CA THR A 97 -4.02 -0.43 -20.45
C THR A 97 -4.15 1.06 -20.79
N ASN A 98 -4.48 1.34 -22.05
CA ASN A 98 -5.06 2.62 -22.50
C ASN A 98 -6.33 3.00 -21.68
N ALA A 99 -6.99 2.03 -21.04
CA ALA A 99 -8.20 2.22 -20.27
C ALA A 99 -8.01 3.13 -19.05
N LEU A 100 -6.82 3.12 -18.42
CA LEU A 100 -6.52 3.94 -17.25
C LEU A 100 -5.90 5.30 -17.57
N GLN A 101 -5.38 5.50 -18.79
CA GLN A 101 -4.67 6.72 -19.19
C GLN A 101 -5.54 7.98 -19.03
N ASN A 102 -6.82 7.89 -19.39
CA ASN A 102 -7.76 9.02 -19.29
C ASN A 102 -8.07 9.44 -17.84
N TYR A 103 -7.72 8.61 -16.84
CA TYR A 103 -7.96 8.89 -15.42
C TYR A 103 -6.71 9.40 -14.69
N ILE A 104 -5.52 9.31 -15.31
CA ILE A 104 -4.27 9.83 -14.72
C ILE A 104 -4.40 11.34 -14.52
N GLY A 105 -4.03 11.83 -13.34
CA GLY A 105 -4.12 13.26 -13.01
C GLY A 105 -5.51 13.73 -12.55
N MET A 106 -6.55 12.90 -12.67
CA MET A 106 -7.92 13.25 -12.23
C MET A 106 -8.16 12.93 -10.76
N PHE A 107 -8.84 13.83 -10.05
CA PHE A 107 -9.20 13.66 -8.65
C PHE A 107 -10.59 13.04 -8.49
N PHE A 108 -10.68 11.95 -7.75
CA PHE A 108 -11.94 11.27 -7.40
C PHE A 108 -12.00 10.96 -5.91
N LYS A 109 -13.21 10.71 -5.39
CA LYS A 109 -13.35 10.14 -4.04
C LYS A 109 -12.68 8.76 -3.97
N PRO A 110 -12.13 8.34 -2.81
CA PRO A 110 -11.40 7.08 -2.68
C PRO A 110 -12.13 5.88 -3.28
N LYS A 111 -13.38 5.63 -2.90
CA LYS A 111 -14.17 4.49 -3.40
C LYS A 111 -14.34 4.48 -4.92
N LYS A 112 -14.50 5.66 -5.53
CA LYS A 112 -14.62 5.77 -6.99
C LYS A 112 -13.28 5.46 -7.67
N MET A 113 -12.17 5.96 -7.13
CA MET A 113 -10.83 5.64 -7.64
C MET A 113 -10.52 4.14 -7.51
N MET A 114 -10.83 3.51 -6.37
CA MET A 114 -10.65 2.06 -6.19
C MET A 114 -11.39 1.28 -7.28
N LYS A 115 -12.65 1.64 -7.55
CA LYS A 115 -13.44 1.03 -8.60
C LYS A 115 -12.83 1.25 -10.00
N ILE A 116 -12.37 2.46 -10.30
CA ILE A 116 -11.70 2.76 -11.58
C ILE A 116 -10.47 1.85 -11.78
N LEU A 117 -9.63 1.71 -10.74
CA LEU A 117 -8.44 0.86 -10.80
C LEU A 117 -8.80 -0.61 -10.99
N GLN A 118 -9.77 -1.13 -10.23
CA GLN A 118 -10.23 -2.51 -10.33
C GLN A 118 -10.85 -2.82 -11.70
N ASP A 119 -11.73 -1.93 -12.20
CA ASP A 119 -12.34 -2.06 -13.53
C ASP A 119 -11.27 -1.98 -14.65
N GLY A 120 -10.16 -1.26 -14.40
CA GLY A 120 -8.97 -1.18 -15.26
C GLY A 120 -7.96 -2.32 -15.10
N GLY A 121 -8.26 -3.34 -14.30
CA GLY A 121 -7.39 -4.51 -14.09
C GLY A 121 -6.22 -4.28 -13.12
N VAL A 122 -6.18 -3.14 -12.44
CA VAL A 122 -5.19 -2.83 -11.40
C VAL A 122 -5.85 -2.97 -10.04
N ASP A 123 -5.89 -4.18 -9.51
CA ASP A 123 -6.36 -4.41 -8.15
C ASP A 123 -5.18 -4.44 -7.17
N ILE A 124 -5.19 -3.50 -6.24
CA ILE A 124 -4.24 -3.38 -5.12
C ILE A 124 -4.99 -3.29 -3.79
N PHE A 125 -6.29 -3.63 -3.74
CA PHE A 125 -7.14 -3.45 -2.56
C PHE A 125 -7.58 -4.81 -2.03
N PRO A 126 -6.73 -5.48 -1.24
CA PRO A 126 -7.00 -6.85 -0.79
C PRO A 126 -8.30 -6.94 0.02
N PRO A 127 -9.19 -7.91 -0.29
CA PRO A 127 -10.31 -8.25 0.58
C PRO A 127 -9.83 -8.85 1.92
N ALA A 128 -10.74 -8.99 2.87
CA ALA A 128 -10.42 -9.42 4.23
C ALA A 128 -9.74 -10.81 4.31
N ASP A 129 -10.05 -11.70 3.37
CA ASP A 129 -9.56 -13.08 3.27
C ASP A 129 -8.34 -13.24 2.34
N ALA A 130 -7.84 -12.16 1.73
CA ALA A 130 -6.73 -12.24 0.78
C ALA A 130 -5.46 -12.89 1.38
N PHE A 131 -5.23 -12.73 2.68
CA PHE A 131 -4.09 -13.34 3.38
C PHE A 131 -4.12 -14.89 3.34
N CYS A 132 -5.28 -15.52 3.12
CA CYS A 132 -5.40 -16.97 2.95
C CYS A 132 -4.83 -17.47 1.60
N TYR A 133 -4.63 -16.56 0.64
CA TYR A 133 -4.28 -16.88 -0.75
C TYR A 133 -2.95 -16.27 -1.21
N VAL A 134 -2.32 -15.44 -0.37
CA VAL A 134 -1.10 -14.72 -0.71
C VAL A 134 0.00 -15.09 0.28
N GLU A 135 1.01 -15.80 -0.22
CA GLU A 135 2.22 -16.10 0.54
C GLU A 135 3.08 -14.85 0.74
N GLY A 136 3.93 -14.86 1.77
CA GLY A 136 4.80 -13.71 2.05
C GLY A 136 4.06 -12.50 2.61
N THR A 137 2.94 -12.72 3.31
CA THR A 137 2.17 -11.68 4.02
C THR A 137 2.18 -11.93 5.53
N SER A 138 1.86 -10.90 6.32
CA SER A 138 1.81 -10.98 7.78
C SER A 138 0.51 -10.36 8.25
N GLU A 139 -0.53 -11.19 8.48
CA GLU A 139 -1.83 -10.68 8.91
C GLU A 139 -1.68 -9.90 10.22
N LYS A 140 -1.92 -8.58 10.18
CA LYS A 140 -1.79 -7.70 11.35
C LYS A 140 -3.07 -7.68 12.17
N HIS A 141 -2.93 -7.40 13.46
CA HIS A 141 -4.07 -7.20 14.35
C HIS A 141 -4.91 -5.99 13.88
N ARG A 142 -6.07 -6.27 13.28
CA ARG A 142 -6.85 -5.30 12.49
C ARG A 142 -7.09 -3.96 13.19
N VAL A 143 -7.50 -3.97 14.46
CA VAL A 143 -7.78 -2.73 15.21
C VAL A 143 -6.51 -1.91 15.46
N ALA A 144 -5.37 -2.58 15.68
CA ALA A 144 -4.11 -1.89 15.92
C ALA A 144 -3.52 -1.34 14.62
N GLU A 145 -3.72 -2.05 13.51
CA GLU A 145 -3.37 -1.60 12.17
C GLU A 145 -4.18 -0.36 11.76
N ASP A 146 -5.51 -0.37 11.93
CA ASP A 146 -6.37 0.80 11.65
C ASP A 146 -6.00 2.02 12.52
N HIS A 147 -5.75 1.79 13.83
CA HIS A 147 -5.27 2.85 14.72
C HIS A 147 -3.94 3.45 14.25
N LEU A 148 -2.98 2.60 13.86
CA LEU A 148 -1.71 3.05 13.33
C LEU A 148 -1.88 3.84 12.04
N TYR A 149 -2.76 3.43 11.12
CA TYR A 149 -3.07 4.21 9.93
C TYR A 149 -3.70 5.56 10.23
N HIS A 150 -4.57 5.64 11.25
CA HIS A 150 -5.11 6.92 11.70
C HIS A 150 -4.00 7.83 12.26
N CYS A 151 -3.08 7.30 13.09
CA CYS A 151 -1.92 8.05 13.55
C CYS A 151 -1.02 8.51 12.38
N MET A 152 -0.71 7.61 11.44
CA MET A 152 0.07 7.95 10.25
C MET A 152 -0.59 9.07 9.43
N ALA A 153 -1.92 9.04 9.30
CA ALA A 153 -2.70 10.06 8.63
C ALA A 153 -2.62 11.42 9.33
N LEU A 154 -2.75 11.47 10.67
CA LEU A 154 -2.57 12.69 11.48
C LEU A 154 -1.17 13.32 11.31
N LEU A 155 -0.16 12.50 11.05
CA LEU A 155 1.23 12.92 10.87
C LEU A 155 1.62 13.19 9.41
N SER A 156 0.74 12.88 8.45
CA SER A 156 1.06 12.73 7.02
C SER A 156 1.60 13.98 6.31
N THR A 157 1.34 15.18 6.84
CA THR A 157 1.84 16.45 6.28
C THR A 157 3.21 16.87 6.81
N GLY A 158 3.69 16.21 7.87
CA GLY A 158 4.96 16.49 8.54
C GLY A 158 5.92 15.31 8.63
N TYR A 159 5.48 14.10 8.30
CA TYR A 159 6.27 12.88 8.41
C TYR A 159 6.27 12.08 7.12
N ASN A 160 7.35 11.34 6.94
CA ASN A 160 7.53 10.39 5.85
C ASN A 160 7.66 8.99 6.46
N PHE A 161 6.80 8.08 5.99
CA PHE A 161 6.77 6.68 6.36
C PHE A 161 7.11 5.82 5.16
N THR A 162 7.84 4.73 5.36
CA THR A 162 8.16 3.79 4.30
C THR A 162 8.22 2.36 4.83
N TRP A 163 8.09 1.42 3.90
CA TRP A 163 8.25 -0.02 4.12
C TRP A 163 9.51 -0.36 4.93
N SER A 164 9.45 -1.46 5.69
CA SER A 164 10.61 -2.06 6.36
C SER A 164 10.64 -3.57 6.11
N ARG A 165 11.83 -4.11 5.85
CA ARG A 165 12.03 -5.56 5.69
C ARG A 165 11.67 -6.37 6.92
N TRP A 166 11.71 -5.74 8.09
CA TRP A 166 11.48 -6.40 9.38
C TRP A 166 9.99 -6.66 9.63
N ASN A 167 9.10 -5.96 8.92
CA ASN A 167 7.66 -6.02 9.16
C ASN A 167 7.05 -7.40 8.94
N LEU A 168 7.47 -8.08 7.85
CA LEU A 168 6.96 -9.38 7.47
C LEU A 168 7.15 -10.41 8.60
N LEU A 169 8.38 -10.47 9.12
CA LEU A 169 8.79 -11.42 10.16
C LEU A 169 8.38 -11.00 11.59
N ALA A 170 7.92 -9.77 11.79
CA ALA A 170 7.51 -9.28 13.10
C ALA A 170 6.22 -9.94 13.63
N GLY A 171 5.45 -10.60 12.76
CA GLY A 171 4.21 -11.30 13.12
C GLY A 171 3.01 -10.38 13.37
N ARG A 172 1.90 -10.95 13.86
CA ARG A 172 0.57 -10.32 13.85
C ARG A 172 0.40 -9.07 14.71
N ARG A 173 1.04 -9.00 15.88
CA ARG A 173 0.87 -7.90 16.84
C ARG A 173 1.96 -6.83 16.73
N ASN A 174 2.88 -6.97 15.79
CA ASN A 174 3.99 -6.06 15.61
C ASN A 174 3.92 -5.46 14.21
N MET A 175 3.95 -4.15 14.14
CA MET A 175 4.02 -3.38 12.91
C MET A 175 5.36 -2.64 12.93
N VAL A 176 6.22 -2.95 11.98
CA VAL A 176 7.55 -2.35 11.88
C VAL A 176 7.60 -1.57 10.58
N LEU A 177 8.02 -0.31 10.64
CA LEU A 177 8.09 0.57 9.49
C LEU A 177 9.17 1.61 9.72
N GLN A 178 9.64 2.24 8.66
CA GLN A 178 10.57 3.34 8.79
C GLN A 178 9.81 4.66 8.89
N MET A 179 10.29 5.57 9.73
CA MET A 179 9.73 6.93 9.85
C MET A 179 10.83 7.97 9.91
N ARG A 180 10.53 9.17 9.40
CA ARG A 180 11.32 10.39 9.64
C ARG A 180 10.42 11.62 9.60
N GLU A 181 10.85 12.65 10.29
CA GLU A 181 10.28 13.98 10.10
C GLU A 181 10.61 14.49 8.68
N CYS A 182 9.65 15.12 8.02
CA CYS A 182 9.76 15.60 6.66
C CYS A 182 9.08 16.96 6.54
N LEU A 183 9.84 18.02 6.83
CA LEU A 183 9.35 19.41 6.82
C LEU A 183 9.81 20.20 5.59
N ASP A 184 10.97 19.85 5.04
CA ASP A 184 11.54 20.41 3.82
C ASP A 184 12.27 19.30 3.05
N ARG A 185 12.20 19.37 1.72
CA ARG A 185 12.88 18.47 0.79
C ARG A 185 14.40 18.57 0.85
N LYS A 186 14.95 19.72 1.27
CA LYS A 186 16.42 19.96 1.27
C LYS A 186 17.15 19.37 2.47
N LYS A 187 16.50 19.30 3.63
CA LYS A 187 17.09 18.83 4.89
C LYS A 187 16.21 17.76 5.51
N MET A 188 16.36 16.53 5.05
CA MET A 188 15.64 15.38 5.60
C MET A 188 16.54 14.59 6.54
N PRO A 189 16.12 14.36 7.79
CA PRO A 189 16.79 13.43 8.68
C PRO A 189 16.84 12.00 8.11
N SER A 190 17.75 11.19 8.64
CA SER A 190 17.78 9.75 8.39
C SER A 190 16.52 9.07 8.91
N TYR A 191 16.11 8.00 8.23
CA TYR A 191 15.03 7.15 8.72
C TYR A 191 15.39 6.49 10.05
N LYS A 192 14.42 6.46 10.94
CA LYS A 192 14.43 5.69 12.18
C LYS A 192 13.48 4.51 12.03
N LEU A 193 13.77 3.40 12.68
CA LEU A 193 12.88 2.24 12.67
C LEU A 193 11.84 2.39 13.79
N LEU A 194 10.57 2.40 13.40
CA LEU A 194 9.40 2.48 14.27
C LEU A 194 8.84 1.09 14.49
N HIS A 195 8.67 0.70 15.75
CA HIS A 195 7.97 -0.52 16.16
C HIS A 195 6.71 -0.14 16.91
N VAL A 196 5.56 -0.60 16.40
CA VAL A 196 4.25 -0.35 16.99
C VAL A 196 3.58 -1.68 17.32
N THR A 197 2.98 -1.72 18.50
CA THR A 197 2.13 -2.81 18.98
C THR A 197 0.78 -2.25 19.41
N PRO A 198 -0.22 -3.09 19.71
CA PRO A 198 -1.48 -2.61 20.29
C PRO A 198 -1.34 -1.85 21.62
N LEU A 199 -0.17 -1.90 22.27
CA LEU A 199 0.05 -1.34 23.60
C LEU A 199 1.02 -0.16 23.64
N LYS A 200 1.87 -0.01 22.62
CA LYS A 200 2.92 1.02 22.60
C LYS A 200 3.47 1.29 21.21
N ALA A 201 4.08 2.47 21.04
CA ALA A 201 5.01 2.79 19.96
C ALA A 201 6.41 3.09 20.51
N ALA A 202 7.44 2.65 19.81
CA ALA A 202 8.83 2.91 20.16
C ALA A 202 9.68 3.09 18.90
N ILE A 203 10.69 3.95 18.99
CA ILE A 203 11.80 3.93 18.03
C ILE A 203 12.82 2.94 18.57
N VAL A 204 13.26 2.00 17.74
CA VAL A 204 14.14 0.90 18.15
C VAL A 204 15.58 1.07 17.66
N GLU A 205 16.52 0.45 18.35
CA GLU A 205 17.95 0.42 17.98
C GLU A 205 18.22 -0.59 16.86
N CYS A 206 17.56 -0.38 15.72
CA CYS A 206 17.67 -1.24 14.55
C CYS A 206 17.56 -0.41 13.26
N THR A 207 18.15 -0.92 12.19
CA THR A 207 18.13 -0.31 10.85
C THR A 207 17.85 -1.39 9.80
N GLU A 208 17.57 -1.00 8.56
CA GLU A 208 17.35 -1.94 7.45
C GLU A 208 18.59 -2.79 7.09
N VAL A 209 19.79 -2.33 7.50
CA VAL A 209 21.07 -3.01 7.25
C VAL A 209 21.57 -3.80 8.46
N SER A 210 20.83 -3.80 9.57
CA SER A 210 21.17 -4.59 10.75
C SER A 210 21.15 -6.09 10.43
N SER A 211 22.04 -6.87 11.04
CA SER A 211 22.13 -8.33 10.81
C SER A 211 20.93 -9.09 11.37
N SER A 212 20.30 -8.55 12.41
CA SER A 212 19.13 -9.10 13.07
C SER A 212 18.21 -7.99 13.54
N PHE A 213 16.93 -8.33 13.73
CA PHE A 213 15.96 -7.40 14.27
C PHE A 213 16.18 -7.20 15.77
N ASN A 214 16.17 -5.95 16.21
CA ASN A 214 16.19 -5.58 17.62
C ASN A 214 14.94 -4.74 17.91
N ASP A 215 14.07 -5.24 18.78
CA ASP A 215 12.84 -4.59 19.20
C ASP A 215 13.00 -3.73 20.46
N GLN A 216 14.22 -3.63 20.99
CA GLN A 216 14.54 -2.75 22.11
C GLN A 216 14.45 -1.30 21.67
N GLY A 217 13.65 -0.52 22.41
CA GLY A 217 13.54 0.91 22.23
C GLY A 217 14.86 1.61 22.55
N ILE A 218 15.12 2.74 21.88
CA ILE A 218 16.29 3.56 22.16
C ILE A 218 16.32 3.97 23.64
N GLU A 219 17.49 3.83 24.26
CA GLU A 219 17.69 4.17 25.67
C GLU A 219 17.29 5.63 25.97
N GLY A 220 16.63 5.85 27.12
CA GLY A 220 16.17 7.17 27.56
C GLY A 220 14.83 7.62 26.97
N MET A 221 14.23 6.88 26.04
CA MET A 221 12.86 7.15 25.58
C MET A 221 11.82 6.75 26.63
N LYS A 222 10.76 7.55 26.75
CA LYS A 222 9.61 7.27 27.62
C LYS A 222 8.73 6.17 27.01
N PHE A 223 7.74 5.73 27.78
CA PHE A 223 6.64 4.94 27.26
C PHE A 223 5.68 5.84 26.45
N TYR A 224 5.32 5.42 25.24
CA TYR A 224 4.31 6.06 24.41
C TYR A 224 3.21 5.04 24.08
N ALA A 225 1.96 5.39 24.38
CA ALA A 225 0.82 4.51 24.13
C ALA A 225 0.59 4.22 22.64
N ASP A 226 0.94 5.17 21.77
CA ASP A 226 0.84 5.06 20.31
C ASP A 226 1.81 6.00 19.59
N LEU A 227 1.77 5.96 18.25
CA LEU A 227 2.60 6.80 17.39
C LEU A 227 2.30 8.30 17.56
N TYR A 228 1.05 8.67 17.85
CA TYR A 228 0.68 10.07 18.04
C TYR A 228 1.35 10.66 19.30
N ASN A 229 1.28 9.95 20.42
CA ASN A 229 1.95 10.33 21.67
C ASN A 229 3.48 10.39 21.50
N LEU A 230 4.05 9.44 20.76
CA LEU A 230 5.47 9.45 20.43
C LEU A 230 5.86 10.71 19.64
N ALA A 231 5.08 11.09 18.63
CA ALA A 231 5.33 12.29 17.85
C ALA A 231 5.09 13.59 18.63
N LEU A 232 4.14 13.61 19.57
CA LEU A 232 3.92 14.76 20.45
C LEU A 232 5.11 15.03 21.39
N ASP A 233 5.84 14.01 21.82
CA ASP A 233 7.04 14.21 22.65
C ASP A 233 8.27 14.50 21.76
N GLN A 234 8.49 13.68 20.73
CA GLN A 234 9.75 13.65 19.96
C GLN A 234 9.76 14.55 18.70
N GLY A 235 8.61 15.00 18.22
CA GLY A 235 8.52 15.86 17.03
C GLY A 235 9.07 17.26 17.26
N SER A 236 9.51 17.93 16.21
CA SER A 236 9.86 19.35 16.29
C SER A 236 8.61 20.22 16.52
N PRO A 237 8.76 21.47 17.01
CA PRO A 237 7.64 22.41 17.13
C PRO A 237 6.86 22.59 15.81
N GLN A 238 7.57 22.58 14.68
CA GLN A 238 6.96 22.71 13.35
C GLN A 238 6.10 21.49 12.98
N SER A 239 6.55 20.28 13.30
CA SER A 239 5.74 19.07 13.09
C SER A 239 4.52 19.02 13.97
N LYS A 240 4.64 19.39 15.25
CA LYS A 240 3.50 19.48 16.17
C LYS A 240 2.46 20.48 15.66
N LYS A 241 2.91 21.65 15.20
CA LYS A 241 2.03 22.63 14.56
C LYS A 241 1.32 22.07 13.33
N LYS A 242 2.03 21.34 12.46
CA LYS A 242 1.39 20.66 11.31
C LYS A 242 0.37 19.59 11.73
N MET A 243 0.62 18.86 12.81
CA MET A 243 -0.34 17.90 13.36
C MET A 243 -1.60 18.58 13.92
N GLU A 244 -1.47 19.79 14.47
CA GLU A 244 -2.61 20.59 14.95
C GLU A 244 -3.42 21.21 13.81
N GLU A 245 -2.75 21.64 12.74
CA GLU A 245 -3.36 22.35 11.61
C GLU A 245 -3.88 21.42 10.49
N ILE A 246 -3.61 20.11 10.57
CA ILE A 246 -4.01 19.17 9.52
C ILE A 246 -5.54 19.07 9.39
N SER A 247 -6.02 19.10 8.14
CA SER A 247 -7.45 18.95 7.85
C SER A 247 -7.95 17.55 8.23
N PHE A 248 -9.01 17.47 9.03
CA PHE A 248 -9.65 16.20 9.38
C PHE A 248 -10.15 15.44 8.14
N ILE A 249 -10.56 16.15 7.08
CA ILE A 249 -11.01 15.55 5.83
C ILE A 249 -9.83 14.82 5.14
N LEU A 250 -8.65 15.45 5.14
CA LEU A 250 -7.44 14.83 4.61
C LEU A 250 -7.05 13.60 5.44
N VAL A 251 -7.08 13.70 6.77
CA VAL A 251 -6.77 12.60 7.69
C VAL A 251 -7.64 11.38 7.38
N GLU A 252 -8.96 11.55 7.27
CA GLU A 252 -9.86 10.44 6.97
C GLU A 252 -9.63 9.86 5.58
N THR A 253 -9.31 10.70 4.59
CA THR A 253 -9.03 10.22 3.22
C THR A 253 -7.75 9.42 3.13
N VAL A 254 -6.68 9.87 3.82
CA VAL A 254 -5.42 9.13 3.93
C VAL A 254 -5.66 7.81 4.67
N ARG A 255 -6.38 7.82 5.80
CA ARG A 255 -6.71 6.61 6.55
C ARG A 255 -7.54 5.63 5.72
N GLU A 256 -8.58 6.09 5.03
CA GLU A 256 -9.44 5.25 4.18
C GLU A 256 -8.60 4.54 3.12
N LEU A 257 -7.68 5.26 2.46
CA LEU A 257 -6.81 4.68 1.45
C LEU A 257 -5.82 3.66 2.05
N LEU A 258 -5.16 3.99 3.17
CA LEU A 258 -4.27 3.05 3.87
C LEU A 258 -5.03 1.81 4.35
N CYS A 259 -6.26 1.96 4.83
CA CYS A 259 -7.10 0.85 5.27
C CYS A 259 -7.56 -0.07 4.14
N ALA A 260 -7.70 0.47 2.93
CA ALA A 260 -8.06 -0.29 1.73
C ALA A 260 -6.85 -1.03 1.14
N ILE A 261 -5.67 -0.41 1.15
CA ILE A 261 -4.43 -1.00 0.63
C ILE A 261 -3.81 -1.97 1.66
N ARG A 262 -3.93 -1.67 2.95
CA ARG A 262 -3.33 -2.43 4.06
C ARG A 262 -1.83 -2.73 3.86
N PRO A 263 -0.99 -1.71 3.58
CA PRO A 263 0.43 -1.93 3.28
C PRO A 263 1.15 -2.75 4.36
N LEU A 264 0.88 -2.50 5.64
CA LEU A 264 1.51 -3.23 6.76
C LEU A 264 1.18 -4.73 6.81
N CYS A 265 0.08 -5.17 6.21
CA CYS A 265 -0.32 -6.58 6.17
C CYS A 265 0.27 -7.30 4.95
N PHE A 266 0.34 -6.59 3.82
CA PHE A 266 0.70 -7.14 2.52
C PHE A 266 2.08 -6.67 2.04
N SER A 267 3.01 -6.31 2.93
CA SER A 267 4.40 -5.93 2.62
C SER A 267 5.40 -6.33 3.71
#